data_AF-A0A7C4E7L0-F1
#
_entry.id   AF-A0A7C4E7L0-F1
#
_cell.length_a   1.000
_cell.length_b   1.000
_cell.length_c   1.000
_cell.angle_alpha   90.00
_cell.angle_beta   90.00
_cell.angle_gamma   90.00
#
_symmetry.space_group_name_H-M   'P 1'
#
loop_
_entity.id
_entity.type
_entity.pdbx_description
1 polymer ?
#
loop_
_entity_poly.entity_id
_entity_poly.type
_entity_poly.pdbx_seq_one_letter_code
_entity_poly.pdbx_strand_id
1 'polypeptide(L)'
;MARKSAGAVRPVFHAPMRIDWTDDRLQTLSQEQLLSLLDNLDHQRAIGRIESDAAATLDRRISALLTGRNGSKRRKQVAVAAVGEPQ
;
A
#
# COMPACT_ATOMS: atom_id res chain seq x y z
N MET A 1 55.64 -2.14 -15.24
CA MET A 1 54.83 -2.15 -14.00
C MET A 1 54.26 -0.74 -13.79
N ALA A 2 53.06 -0.43 -14.32
CA ALA A 2 52.43 0.88 -14.15
C ALA A 2 50.98 0.70 -13.64
N ARG A 3 50.66 1.47 -12.59
CA ARG A 3 49.60 1.23 -11.61
C ARG A 3 48.22 1.46 -12.22
N LYS A 4 47.35 0.45 -12.09
CA LYS A 4 45.94 0.50 -12.48
C LYS A 4 45.22 1.42 -11.49
N SER A 5 44.91 2.65 -11.91
CA SER A 5 44.08 3.57 -11.12
C SER A 5 42.69 2.94 -10.97
N ALA A 6 42.41 2.37 -9.80
CA ALA A 6 41.08 1.93 -9.43
C ALA A 6 40.19 3.17 -9.39
N GLY A 7 39.39 3.37 -10.44
CA GLY A 7 38.46 4.47 -10.54
C GLY A 7 37.54 4.45 -9.32
N ALA A 8 37.62 5.51 -8.51
CA ALA A 8 36.72 5.71 -7.39
C ALA A 8 35.30 5.85 -7.95
N VAL A 9 34.50 4.79 -7.83
CA VAL A 9 33.09 4.79 -8.21
C VAL A 9 32.39 5.73 -7.24
N ARG A 10 32.03 6.92 -7.72
CA ARG A 10 31.24 7.87 -6.94
C ARG A 10 29.93 7.17 -6.54
N PRO A 11 29.50 7.24 -5.27
CA PRO A 11 28.22 6.69 -4.87
C PRO A 11 27.12 7.42 -5.64
N VAL A 12 26.39 6.68 -6.48
CA VAL A 12 25.25 7.22 -7.21
C VAL A 12 24.10 7.34 -6.22
N PHE A 13 23.73 8.58 -5.91
CA PHE A 13 22.52 8.83 -5.13
C PHE A 13 21.31 8.54 -6.03
N HIS A 14 20.58 7.47 -5.72
CA HIS A 14 19.30 7.19 -6.34
C HIS A 14 18.22 7.94 -5.57
N ALA A 15 17.56 8.90 -6.25
CA ALA A 15 16.39 9.54 -5.68
C ALA A 15 15.36 8.45 -5.32
N PRO A 16 14.67 8.56 -4.16
CA PRO A 16 13.63 7.61 -3.79
C PRO A 16 12.59 7.56 -4.92
N MET A 17 12.50 6.43 -5.62
CA MET A 17 11.51 6.27 -6.69
C MET A 17 10.13 6.47 -6.07
N ARG A 18 9.37 7.42 -6.61
CA ARG A 18 7.95 7.56 -6.29
C ARG A 18 7.27 6.29 -6.79
N ILE A 19 6.77 5.49 -5.86
CA ILE A 19 5.93 4.35 -6.19
C ILE A 19 4.58 4.93 -6.61
N ASP A 20 4.22 4.74 -7.87
CA ASP A 20 2.86 4.97 -8.33
C ASP A 20 1.95 3.92 -7.69
N TRP A 21 1.17 4.34 -6.69
CA TRP A 21 0.18 3.51 -6.01
C TRP A 21 -1.06 3.32 -6.88
N THR A 22 -0.91 2.51 -7.93
CA THR A 22 -2.02 2.09 -8.80
C THR A 22 -2.96 1.12 -8.07
N ASP A 23 -4.22 1.03 -8.51
CA ASP A 23 -5.19 0.11 -7.92
C ASP A 23 -4.70 -1.34 -7.93
N ASP A 24 -4.05 -1.78 -9.02
CA ASP A 24 -3.44 -3.10 -9.12
C ASP A 24 -2.44 -3.38 -7.99
N ARG A 25 -1.56 -2.41 -7.69
CA ARG A 25 -0.62 -2.56 -6.57
C ARG A 25 -1.36 -2.63 -5.24
N LEU A 26 -2.34 -1.75 -5.00
CA LEU A 26 -3.11 -1.75 -3.76
C LEU A 26 -3.86 -3.08 -3.54
N GLN A 27 -4.37 -3.70 -4.61
CA GLN A 27 -5.07 -4.99 -4.54
C GLN A 27 -4.16 -6.15 -4.12
N THR A 28 -2.87 -6.08 -4.46
CA THR A 28 -1.88 -7.12 -4.08
C THR A 28 -1.45 -7.06 -2.62
N LEU A 29 -1.64 -5.91 -1.96
CA LEU A 29 -1.25 -5.72 -0.56
C LEU A 29 -2.16 -6.49 0.40
N SER A 30 -1.62 -6.91 1.53
CA SER A 30 -2.39 -7.46 2.65
C SER A 30 -3.18 -6.37 3.38
N GLN A 31 -4.12 -6.76 4.24
CA GLN A 31 -4.88 -5.81 5.07
C GLN A 31 -3.97 -4.98 5.98
N GLU A 32 -2.96 -5.62 6.60
CA GLU A 32 -1.98 -4.94 7.47
C GLU A 32 -1.12 -3.94 6.68
N GLN A 33 -0.70 -4.33 5.48
CA GLN A 33 0.08 -3.45 4.60
C GLN A 33 -0.73 -2.24 4.15
N LEU A 34 -2.03 -2.41 3.88
CA LEU A 34 -2.93 -1.29 3.55
C LEU A 34 -3.12 -0.34 4.73
N LEU A 35 -3.25 -0.85 5.96
CA LEU A 35 -3.32 -0.02 7.16
C LEU A 35 -2.02 0.74 7.40
N SER A 36 -0.87 0.09 7.24
CA SER A 36 0.43 0.76 7.33
C SER A 36 0.63 1.82 6.24
N LEU A 37 0.06 1.60 5.04
CA LEU A 37 0.09 2.59 3.97
C LEU A 37 -0.74 3.83 4.30
N LEU A 38 -1.90 3.67 4.94
CA LEU A 38 -2.71 4.80 5.43
C LEU A 38 -1.95 5.64 6.46
N ASP A 39 -1.31 5.00 7.43
CA ASP A 39 -0.52 5.68 8.47
C ASP A 39 0.65 6.48 7.86
N ASN A 40 1.36 5.88 6.90
CA ASN A 40 2.42 6.57 6.17
C ASN A 40 1.90 7.75 5.34
N LEU A 41 0.70 7.63 4.78
CA LEU A 41 0.11 8.68 3.98
C LEU A 41 -0.30 9.89 4.84
N ASP A 42 -0.83 9.65 6.03
CA ASP A 42 -1.14 10.72 6.99
C ASP A 42 0.13 11.44 7.46
N HIS A 43 1.19 10.68 7.79
CA HIS A 43 2.51 11.26 8.09
C HIS A 43 3.05 12.11 6.93
N GLN A 44 2.98 11.60 5.69
CA GLN A 44 3.43 12.34 4.51
C GLN A 44 2.64 13.62 4.26
N ARG A 45 1.33 13.59 4.57
CA ARG A 45 0.46 14.76 4.51
C ARG A 45 0.84 15.78 5.58
N ALA A 46 1.09 15.33 6.81
CA ALA A 46 1.48 16.20 7.92
C ALA A 46 2.80 16.95 7.65
N ILE A 47 3.75 16.32 6.98
CA ILE A 47 5.04 16.93 6.59
C ILE A 47 5.00 17.65 5.23
N GLY A 48 3.85 17.73 4.56
CA GLY A 48 3.68 18.42 3.28
C GLY A 48 4.38 17.76 2.09
N ARG A 49 4.70 16.46 2.17
CA ARG A 49 5.37 15.71 1.08
C ARG A 49 4.41 15.30 -0.03
N ILE A 50 3.12 15.25 0.27
CA ILE A 50 2.03 14.91 -0.65
C ILE A 50 0.97 16.01 -0.62
N GLU A 51 0.45 16.33 -1.79
CA GLU A 51 -0.69 17.24 -1.93
C GLU A 51 -1.93 16.66 -1.23
N SER A 52 -2.70 17.51 -0.55
CA SER A 52 -3.87 17.06 0.22
C SER A 52 -4.90 16.32 -0.64
N ASP A 53 -5.08 16.73 -1.89
CA ASP A 53 -6.04 16.09 -2.81
C ASP A 53 -5.56 14.69 -3.27
N ALA A 54 -4.26 14.55 -3.55
CA ALA A 54 -3.66 13.27 -3.88
C ALA A 54 -3.73 12.30 -2.69
N ALA A 55 -3.46 12.79 -1.48
CA ALA A 55 -3.60 12.02 -0.25
C ALA A 55 -5.05 11.55 -0.03
N ALA A 56 -6.03 12.46 -0.11
CA ALA A 56 -7.44 12.13 0.06
C ALA A 56 -7.96 11.13 -1.00
N THR A 57 -7.41 11.17 -2.21
CA THR A 57 -7.74 10.21 -3.27
C THR A 57 -7.20 8.82 -2.97
N LEU A 58 -5.95 8.72 -2.49
CA LEU A 58 -5.37 7.44 -2.10
C LEU A 58 -6.07 6.83 -0.87
N ASP A 59 -6.37 7.67 0.13
CA ASP A 59 -7.07 7.27 1.35
C ASP A 59 -8.43 6.62 1.04
N ARG A 60 -9.24 7.26 0.19
CA ARG A 60 -10.54 6.73 -0.23
C ARG A 60 -10.41 5.38 -0.94
N ARG A 61 -9.41 5.22 -1.81
CA ARG A 61 -9.15 3.95 -2.51
C ARG A 61 -8.78 2.83 -1.56
N ILE A 62 -7.83 3.09 -0.64
CA ILE A 62 -7.39 2.09 0.33
C ILE A 62 -8.53 1.72 1.29
N SER A 63 -9.28 2.70 1.77
CA SER A 63 -10.46 2.48 2.62
C SER A 63 -11.52 1.62 1.92
N ALA A 64 -11.81 1.86 0.64
CA ALA A 64 -12.74 1.05 -0.14
C ALA A 64 -12.30 -0.43 -0.24
N LEU A 65 -10.99 -0.69 -0.40
CA LEU A 65 -10.43 -2.04 -0.44
C LEU A 65 -10.57 -2.77 0.91
N LEU A 66 -10.34 -2.05 2.01
CA LEU A 66 -10.49 -2.59 3.37
C LEU A 66 -11.96 -2.96 3.65
N THR A 67 -12.91 -2.09 3.29
CA THR A 67 -14.34 -2.36 3.46
C THR A 67 -14.83 -3.50 2.56
N GLY A 68 -14.42 -3.51 1.29
CA GLY A 68 -14.80 -4.56 0.33
C GLY A 68 -14.30 -5.96 0.71
N ARG A 69 -13.06 -6.06 1.22
CA ARG A 69 -12.52 -7.33 1.74
C ARG A 69 -13.25 -7.82 2.98
N ASN A 70 -13.61 -6.91 3.89
CA ASN A 70 -14.38 -7.27 5.09
C ASN A 70 -15.82 -7.69 4.78
N GLY A 71 -16.47 -7.04 3.82
CA GLY A 71 -17.80 -7.44 3.34
C GLY A 71 -17.81 -8.84 2.71
N SER A 72 -16.75 -9.18 1.97
CA SER A 72 -16.59 -10.50 1.34
C SER A 72 -16.35 -11.61 2.37
N LYS A 73 -15.53 -11.36 3.40
CA LYS A 73 -15.33 -12.29 4.53
C LYS A 73 -16.63 -12.50 5.32
N ARG A 74 -17.38 -11.42 5.61
CA ARG A 74 -18.67 -11.51 6.30
C ARG A 74 -19.69 -12.34 5.52
N ARG A 75 -19.80 -12.14 4.20
CA ARG A 75 -20.74 -12.89 3.36
C ARG A 75 -20.44 -14.39 3.34
N LYS A 76 -19.16 -14.79 3.30
CA LYS A 76 -18.77 -16.21 3.40
C LYS A 76 -19.15 -16.83 4.75
N GLN A 77 -19.00 -16.10 5.86
CA GLN A 77 -19.37 -16.62 7.18
C GLN A 77 -20.88 -16.78 7.34
N VAL A 78 -21.68 -15.84 6.82
CA VAL A 78 -23.15 -15.94 6.85
C VAL A 78 -23.66 -17.11 5.99
N ALA A 79 -23.04 -17.35 4.82
CA ALA A 79 -23.40 -18.49 3.99
C ALA A 79 -23.05 -19.85 4.63
N VAL A 80 -21.94 -19.93 5.39
CA VAL A 80 -21.58 -21.14 6.14
C VAL A 80 -22.53 -21.38 7.32
N ALA A 81 -22.96 -20.33 8.02
CA ALA A 81 -23.93 -20.45 9.11
C ALA A 81 -25.34 -20.85 8.62
N ALA A 82 -25.73 -20.44 7.41
CA ALA A 82 -27.05 -20.73 6.84
C ALA A 82 -27.19 -22.16 6.27
N VAL A 83 -26.10 -22.91 6.10
CA VAL A 83 -26.10 -24.29 5.57
C VAL A 83 -26.04 -25.34 6.70
N GLY A 84 -25.99 -24.90 7.96
CA GLY A 84 -25.74 -25.76 9.14
C GLY A 84 -26.96 -26.13 10.01
N GLU A 85 -28.19 -25.82 9.62
CA GLU A 85 -29.40 -26.24 10.37
C GLU A 85 -30.23 -27.25 9.54
N PRO A 86 -30.10 -28.55 9.80
CA PRO A 86 -31.17 -29.50 9.57
C PRO A 86 -32.04 -29.59 10.84
N GLN A 87 -33.30 -29.16 10.75
CA GLN A 87 -34.36 -29.73 11.57
C GLN A 87 -35.11 -30.77 10.76
#